data_AF-A0A0L8VB66-F1
#
_entry.id   AF-A0A0L8VB66-F1
#
_cell.length_a   1.000
_cell.length_b   1.000
_cell.length_c   1.000
_cell.angle_alpha   90.00
_cell.angle_beta   90.00
_cell.angle_gamma   90.00
#
_symmetry.space_group_name_H-M   'P 1'
#
loop_
_entity.id
_entity.type
_entity.pdbx_description
1 polymer ?
#
loop_
_entity_poly.entity_id
_entity_poly.type
_entity_poly.pdbx_seq_one_letter_code
_entity_poly.pdbx_strand_id
1 'polypeptide(L)' 'MEINQITERILKCAFDVRSALGSELLESAYELTYLKLSECKIGLLLNCNVASLKNGIKRLAN' A
#
# COMPACT_ATOMS: atom_id res chain seq x y z
N MET A 1 2.89 -2.31 31.56
CA MET A 1 1.91 -1.95 30.52
C MET A 1 1.19 -3.23 30.16
N GLU A 2 -0.13 -3.29 30.30
CA GLU A 2 -0.92 -4.45 29.89
C GLU A 2 -0.69 -4.70 28.38
N ILE A 3 -0.51 -5.95 27.96
CA ILE A 3 -0.26 -6.32 26.54
C ILE A 3 -1.27 -5.64 25.59
N ASN A 4 -2.53 -5.56 26.03
CA ASN A 4 -3.61 -4.94 25.28
C ASN A 4 -3.36 -3.45 24.97
N GLN A 5 -2.76 -2.70 25.91
CA GLN A 5 -2.42 -1.28 25.70
C GLN A 5 -1.27 -1.12 24.70
N ILE A 6 -0.35 -2.08 24.64
CA ILE A 6 0.73 -2.08 23.64
C ILE A 6 0.15 -2.32 22.26
N THR A 7 -0.69 -3.36 22.14
CA THR A 7 -1.37 -3.72 20.90
C THR A 7 -2.20 -2.55 20.37
N GLU A 8 -2.98 -1.89 21.22
CA GLU A 8 -3.78 -0.73 20.83
C GLU A 8 -2.92 0.42 20.31
N ARG A 9 -1.80 0.72 20.97
CA ARG A 9 -0.86 1.76 20.51
C ARG A 9 -0.21 1.43 19.17
N ILE A 10 0.18 0.18 18.96
CA ILE A 10 0.76 -0.28 17.69
C ILE A 10 -0.27 -0.15 16.57
N LEU A 11 -1.49 -0.65 16.80
CA LEU A 11 -2.57 -0.56 15.81
C LEU A 11 -2.88 0.89 15.46
N LYS A 12 -3.00 1.76 16.48
CA LYS A 12 -3.27 3.18 16.27
C LYS A 12 -2.20 3.85 15.41
N CYS A 13 -0.92 3.68 15.75
CA CYS A 13 0.17 4.20 14.93
C CYS A 13 0.14 3.67 13.49
N ALA A 14 -0.13 2.38 13.30
CA ALA A 14 -0.21 1.78 11.97
C ALA A 14 -1.38 2.37 11.15
N PHE A 15 -2.54 2.59 11.77
CA PHE A 15 -3.68 3.23 11.12
C PHE A 15 -3.42 4.71 10.81
N ASP A 16 -2.79 5.45 11.72
CA ASP A 16 -2.46 6.87 11.51
C ASP A 16 -1.51 7.03 10.32
N VAL A 17 -0.48 6.19 10.23
CA VAL A 17 0.45 6.17 9.08
C VAL A 17 -0.28 5.80 7.79
N ARG A 18 -1.13 4.76 7.81
CA ARG A 18 -1.92 4.34 6.64
C ARG A 18 -2.91 5.42 6.18
N SER A 19 -3.51 6.15 7.12
CA SER A 19 -4.44 7.24 6.82
C SER A 19 -3.72 8.43 6.19
N ALA A 20 -2.57 8.82 6.74
CA ALA A 20 -1.78 9.94 6.24
C ALA A 20 -1.15 9.67 4.85
N LEU A 21 -0.74 8.42 4.58
CA LEU A 21 -0.03 8.06 3.35
C LEU A 21 -0.93 7.42 2.28
N GLY A 22 -2.15 7.04 2.63
CA GLY A 22 -3.08 6.29 1.77
C GLY A 22 -2.79 4.78 1.77
N SER A 23 -3.82 3.97 1.49
CA SER A 23 -3.70 2.50 1.48
C SER A 23 -2.72 1.98 0.43
N GLU A 24 -2.54 2.72 -0.66
CA GLU A 24 -1.83 2.29 -1.86
C GLU A 24 -0.32 2.45 -1.78
N LEU A 25 0.19 3.16 -0.76
CA LEU A 25 1.62 3.44 -0.63
C LEU A 25 2.42 2.15 -0.51
N LEU A 26 2.00 1.26 0.38
CA LEU A 26 2.70 0.00 0.65
C LEU A 26 2.67 -0.93 -0.57
N GLU A 27 1.50 -1.02 -1.20
CA GLU A 27 1.24 -1.86 -2.37
C GLU A 27 2.12 -1.41 -3.55
N SER A 28 2.22 -0.09 -3.79
CA SER A 28 3.09 0.45 -4.83
C SER A 28 4.59 0.19 -4.58
N ALA A 29 5.03 0.22 -3.32
CA ALA A 29 6.42 -0.07 -2.96
C ALA A 29 6.78 -1.54 -3.19
N TYR A 30 5.86 -2.47 -2.88
CA TYR A 30 6.04 -3.88 -3.20
C TYR A 30 6.08 -4.13 -4.71
N GLU A 31 5.16 -3.54 -5.47
CA GLU A 31 5.09 -3.70 -6.91
C GLU A 31 6.36 -3.19 -7.61
N LEU A 32 6.86 -2.01 -7.20
CA LEU A 32 8.13 -1.46 -7.74
C LEU A 32 9.33 -2.35 -7.41
N THR A 33 9.35 -2.94 -6.21
CA THR A 33 10.39 -3.90 -5.83
C THR A 33 10.31 -5.15 -6.69
N TYR A 34 9.10 -5.66 -6.94
CA TYR A 34 8.89 -6.81 -7.80
C TYR A 34 9.29 -6.52 -9.26
N LEU A 35 8.97 -5.33 -9.79
CA LEU A 35 9.40 -4.90 -11.12
C LEU A 35 10.93 -4.87 -11.25
N LYS A 36 11.63 -4.37 -10.21
CA LYS A 36 13.10 -4.42 -10.15
C LYS A 36 13.65 -5.83 -10.20
N LEU A 37 13.08 -6.74 -9.40
CA LEU A 37 13.56 -8.12 -9.29
C LEU A 37 13.21 -8.99 -10.49
N SER A 38 12.10 -8.69 -11.17
CA SER A 38 11.64 -9.40 -12.37
C SER A 38 12.16 -8.80 -13.68
N GLU A 39 13.03 -7.78 -13.61
CA GLU A 39 13.56 -7.04 -14.76
C GLU A 39 12.47 -6.45 -15.69
N CYS A 40 11.28 -6.23 -15.15
CA CYS A 40 10.14 -5.68 -15.87
C CYS A 40 10.12 -4.15 -15.72
N LYS A 41 9.91 -3.44 -16.84
CA LYS A 41 9.94 -1.96 -16.87
C LYS A 41 8.62 -1.31 -16.46
N ILE A 42 7.51 -2.05 -16.56
CA ILE A 42 6.16 -1.52 -16.38
C ILE A 42 5.34 -2.52 -15.57
N GLY A 43 4.61 -2.02 -14.59
CA GLY A 43 3.61 -2.77 -13.83
C GLY A 43 2.30 -1.99 -13.71
N LEU A 44 1.24 -2.70 -13.29
CA LEU A 44 -0.08 -2.13 -13.05
C LEU A 44 -0.51 -2.45 -11.63
N LEU A 45 -0.74 -1.41 -10.84
CA LEU A 45 -1.35 -1.52 -9.52
C LEU A 45 -2.87 -1.38 -9.66
N LEU A 46 -3.61 -2.33 -9.09
CA LEU A 46 -5.06 -2.41 -9.17
C LEU A 46 -5.69 -2.21 -7.79
N ASN A 47 -6.41 -1.12 -7.60
CA ASN A 47 -7.26 -0.88 -6.44
C ASN A 47 -8.73 -1.15 -6.82
N CYS A 48 -9.33 -2.20 -6.26
CA CYS A 48 -10.74 -2.52 -6.46
C CYS A 48 -11.69 -1.84 -5.45
N ASN A 49 -11.15 -1.16 -4.44
CA ASN A 49 -11.92 -0.48 -3.40
C ASN A 49 -12.28 0.97 -3.80
N VAL A 50 -12.65 1.16 -5.06
CA VAL A 50 -13.04 2.46 -5.63
C VAL A 50 -14.34 2.31 -6.42
N ALA A 51 -15.13 3.37 -6.51
CA ALA A 51 -16.42 3.35 -7.20
C ALA A 51 -16.34 3.02 -8.69
N SER A 52 -15.18 3.21 -9.32
CA SER A 52 -14.93 2.85 -10.71
C SER A 52 -13.51 2.34 -10.88
N LEU A 53 -13.35 1.17 -11.50
CA LEU A 53 -12.04 0.56 -11.73
C LEU A 53 -11.09 1.44 -12.55
N LYS A 54 -11.64 2.31 -13.41
CA LYS A 54 -10.85 3.31 -14.14
C LYS A 54 -10.02 4.20 -13.21
N ASN A 55 -10.55 4.49 -12.01
CA ASN A 55 -9.88 5.31 -11.00
C ASN A 55 -8.96 4.49 -10.09
N GLY A 56 -9.04 3.15 -10.16
CA GLY A 56 -8.26 2.22 -9.34
C GLY A 56 -7.04 1.65 -10.05
N ILE A 57 -6.90 1.87 -11.36
CA ILE A 57 -5.73 1.40 -12.11
C ILE A 57 -4.64 2.47 -12.08
N LYS A 58 -3.45 2.10 -11.61
CA LYS A 58 -2.25 2.95 -11.66
C LYS A 58 -1.13 2.24 -12.40
N ARG A 59 -0.46 2.96 -13.31
CA ARG A 59 0.72 2.47 -13.99
C ARG A 59 1.97 2.81 -13.17
N LEU A 60 2.81 1.81 -12.96
CA LEU A 60 4.10 1.94 -12.28
C LEU A 60 5.22 1.66 -13.27
N ALA A 61 6.33 2.36 -13.13
CA ALA A 61 7.53 2.17 -13.94
C ALA A 61 8.75 2.10 -13.02
N ASN A 62 9.63 1.15 -13.30
CA ASN A 62 10.93 1.01 -12.63
C ASN A 62 11.98 1.90 -13.29
#